data_AF-A0A0F9HXX9-F1
#
_entry.id   AF-A0A0F9HXX9-F1
#
_cell.length_a   1.000
_cell.length_b   1.000
_cell.length_c   1.000
_cell.angle_alpha   90.00
_cell.angle_beta   90.00
_cell.angle_gamma   90.00
#
_symmetry.space_group_name_H-M   'P 1'
#
loop_
_entity.id
_entity.type
_entity.pdbx_description
1 polymer ?
#
loop_
_entity_poly.entity_id
_entity_poly.type
_entity_poly.pdbx_seq_one_letter_code
_entity_poly.pdbx_strand_id
1 'polypeptide(L)'
;MELANDTSTTFAERDMVVQGAMYHIERARAARLMSSSPSLAGFHSSRARDYARTYSQMLEGTGISLVDVEDESSDRELVRFT
;
A
#
# COMPACT_ATOMS: atom_id res chain seq x y z
N MET A 1 35.66 2.10 -11.91
CA MET A 1 34.89 2.44 -10.70
C MET A 1 33.45 2.16 -11.05
N GLU A 2 33.02 0.91 -10.91
CA GLU A 2 31.73 0.40 -11.39
C GLU A 2 31.39 -0.81 -10.52
N LEU A 3 30.48 -0.62 -9.56
CA LEU A 3 29.70 -1.66 -8.87
C LEU A 3 28.80 -1.05 -7.78
N ALA A 4 29.18 0.09 -7.20
CA ALA A 4 28.44 0.70 -6.08
C ALA A 4 27.07 1.29 -6.49
N ASN A 5 26.95 1.77 -7.73
CA ASN A 5 25.69 2.34 -8.23
C ASN A 5 24.62 1.27 -8.50
N ASP A 6 25.00 0.09 -9.01
CA ASP A 6 24.04 -0.99 -9.29
C ASP A 6 23.41 -1.57 -8.02
N THR A 7 24.21 -1.72 -6.96
CA THR A 7 23.70 -2.25 -5.69
C THR A 7 22.71 -1.28 -5.05
N SER A 8 23.00 0.03 -5.09
CA SER A 8 22.11 1.07 -4.54
C SER A 8 20.75 1.07 -5.23
N THR A 9 20.72 0.96 -6.56
CA THR A 9 19.48 0.92 -7.35
C THR A 9 18.68 -0.36 -7.05
N THR A 10 19.34 -1.51 -6.98
CA THR A 10 18.67 -2.80 -6.69
C THR A 10 18.06 -2.84 -5.29
N PHE A 11 18.74 -2.28 -4.28
CA PHE A 11 18.19 -2.18 -2.92
C PHE A 11 17.00 -1.22 -2.86
N ALA A 12 17.07 -0.07 -3.54
CA ALA A 12 15.96 0.88 -3.61
C ALA A 12 14.71 0.28 -4.29
N GLU A 13 14.89 -0.46 -5.39
CA GLU A 13 13.81 -1.17 -6.07
C GLU A 13 13.16 -2.23 -5.17
N ARG A 14 13.99 -3.00 -4.45
CA ARG A 14 13.49 -4.02 -3.53
C ARG A 14 12.67 -3.41 -2.39
N ASP A 15 13.18 -2.34 -1.78
CA ASP A 15 12.48 -1.66 -0.69
C ASP A 15 11.15 -1.08 -1.18
N MET A 16 11.12 -0.51 -2.38
CA MET A 16 9.91 0.00 -3.01
C MET A 16 8.86 -1.10 -3.22
N VAL A 17 9.25 -2.28 -3.72
CA VAL A 17 8.36 -3.45 -3.85
C VAL A 17 7.82 -3.89 -2.50
N VAL A 18 8.66 -3.89 -1.46
CA VAL A 18 8.23 -4.25 -0.10
C VAL A 18 7.18 -3.28 0.43
N GLN A 19 7.35 -1.97 0.25
CA GLN A 19 6.35 -0.99 0.70
C GLN A 19 5.00 -1.22 0.02
N GLY A 20 4.98 -1.43 -1.31
CA GLY A 20 3.76 -1.71 -2.06
C GLY A 20 3.08 -3.01 -1.62
N ALA A 21 3.85 -4.08 -1.40
CA ALA A 21 3.31 -5.35 -0.90
C ALA A 21 2.71 -5.20 0.50
N MET A 22 3.39 -4.48 1.40
CA MET A 22 2.92 -4.25 2.76
C MET A 22 1.63 -3.43 2.81
N TYR A 23 1.48 -2.44 1.93
CA TYR A 23 0.23 -1.69 1.77
C TYR A 23 -0.96 -2.64 1.52
N HIS A 24 -0.86 -3.52 0.51
CA HIS A 24 -1.95 -4.45 0.17
C HIS A 24 -2.22 -5.48 1.27
N ILE A 25 -1.18 -5.96 1.95
CA ILE A 25 -1.33 -6.89 3.08
C ILE A 25 -2.13 -6.24 4.21
N GLU A 26 -1.79 -5.01 4.59
CA GLU A 26 -2.46 -4.30 5.69
C GLU A 26 -3.89 -3.89 5.32
N ARG A 27 -4.15 -3.52 4.06
CA ARG A 27 -5.52 -3.34 3.53
C ARG A 27 -6.36 -4.60 3.65
N ALA A 28 -5.82 -5.75 3.26
CA ALA A 28 -6.52 -7.03 3.36
C ALA A 28 -6.81 -7.42 4.83
N ARG A 29 -5.87 -7.14 5.75
CA ARG A 29 -6.05 -7.34 7.19
C ARG A 29 -7.15 -6.44 7.74
N ALA A 30 -7.15 -5.17 7.38
CA ALA A 30 -8.19 -4.22 7.79
C ALA A 30 -9.58 -4.68 7.32
N ALA A 31 -9.72 -5.05 6.04
CA ALA A 31 -11.00 -5.50 5.47
C ALA A 31 -11.56 -6.74 6.19
N ARG A 32 -10.70 -7.70 6.57
CA ARG A 32 -11.12 -8.90 7.32
C ARG A 32 -11.61 -8.60 8.74
N LEU A 33 -11.17 -7.49 9.32
CA LEU A 33 -11.44 -7.13 10.71
C LEU A 33 -12.49 -6.02 10.85
N MET A 34 -12.93 -5.39 9.74
CA MET A 34 -13.87 -4.26 9.78
C MET A 34 -15.15 -4.55 10.56
N SER A 35 -15.69 -5.78 10.48
CA SER A 35 -16.92 -6.15 11.18
C SER A 35 -16.68 -6.74 12.57
N SER A 36 -15.56 -7.43 12.79
CA SER A 36 -15.28 -8.20 14.01
C SER A 36 -14.45 -7.43 15.04
N SER A 37 -13.58 -6.51 14.61
CA SER A 37 -12.75 -5.69 15.47
C SER A 37 -12.43 -4.34 14.80
N PRO A 38 -13.34 -3.35 14.89
CA PRO A 38 -13.19 -2.06 14.20
C PRO A 38 -11.93 -1.28 14.61
N SER A 39 -11.53 -1.34 15.88
CA SER A 39 -10.31 -0.68 16.36
C SER A 39 -9.05 -1.26 15.73
N LEU A 40 -8.96 -2.59 15.65
CA LEU A 40 -7.83 -3.27 15.01
C LEU A 40 -7.83 -3.08 13.49
N ALA A 41 -9.02 -3.05 12.87
CA ALA A 41 -9.17 -2.70 11.46
C ALA A 41 -8.69 -1.27 11.16
N GLY A 42 -8.98 -0.31 12.06
CA GLY A 42 -8.47 1.05 11.98
C GLY A 42 -6.95 1.13 12.09
N PHE A 43 -6.34 0.35 12.98
CA PHE A 43 -4.88 0.25 13.10
C PHE A 43 -4.23 -0.25 11.80
N HIS A 44 -4.74 -1.33 11.22
CA HIS A 44 -4.24 -1.86 9.94
C HIS A 44 -4.45 -0.87 8.78
N SER A 45 -5.57 -0.13 8.78
CA SER A 45 -5.83 0.92 7.80
C SER A 45 -4.82 2.07 7.91
N SER A 46 -4.44 2.45 9.13
CA SER A 46 -3.39 3.45 9.36
C SER A 46 -2.05 2.96 8.84
N ARG A 47 -1.65 1.72 9.17
CA ARG A 47 -0.38 1.16 8.69
C ARG A 47 -0.32 1.07 7.17
N ALA A 48 -1.41 0.68 6.53
CA ALA A 48 -1.50 0.68 5.07
C ALA A 48 -1.20 2.09 4.50
N ARG A 49 -1.82 3.13 5.06
CA ARG A 49 -1.57 4.52 4.62
C ARG A 49 -0.12 4.95 4.81
N ASP A 50 0.53 4.50 5.88
CA ASP A 50 1.95 4.80 6.11
C ASP A 50 2.84 4.12 5.04
N TYR A 51 2.57 2.85 4.71
CA TYR A 51 3.26 2.15 3.62
C TYR A 51 3.04 2.81 2.25
N ALA A 52 1.81 3.24 1.95
CA ALA A 52 1.51 3.96 0.72
C ALA A 52 2.26 5.30 0.66
N ARG A 53 2.30 6.07 1.76
CA ARG A 53 3.03 7.33 1.82
C ARG A 53 4.52 7.14 1.56
N THR A 54 5.14 6.15 2.21
CA THR A 54 6.56 5.85 2.00
C THR A 54 6.82 5.40 0.56
N TYR A 55 5.97 4.53 0.01
CA TYR A 55 6.04 4.13 -1.39
C TYR A 55 5.97 5.32 -2.33
N SER A 56 5.05 6.26 -2.08
CA SER A 56 4.91 7.46 -2.89
C SER A 56 6.13 8.37 -2.88
N GLN A 57 6.73 8.57 -1.70
CA GLN A 57 7.96 9.34 -1.56
C GLN A 57 9.13 8.68 -2.28
N MET A 58 9.21 7.34 -2.25
CA MET A 58 10.25 6.60 -2.97
C MET A 58 10.09 6.72 -4.49
N LEU A 59 8.86 6.62 -5.01
CA LEU A 59 8.57 6.79 -6.44
C LEU A 59 8.90 8.20 -6.94
N GLU A 60 8.50 9.24 -6.20
CA GLU A 60 8.86 10.62 -6.53
C GLU A 60 10.38 10.81 -6.61
N GLY A 61 11.13 10.19 -5.70
CA GLY A 61 12.60 10.19 -5.71
C GLY A 61 13.24 9.55 -6.95
N THR A 62 12.49 8.69 -7.66
CA THR A 62 12.93 8.07 -8.93
C THR A 62 12.50 8.86 -10.17
N GLY A 63 11.84 10.01 -10.00
CA GLY A 63 11.29 10.81 -11.10
C GLY A 63 10.00 10.23 -11.69
N ILE A 64 9.39 9.23 -11.04
CA ILE A 64 8.12 8.62 -11.43
C ILE A 64 7.01 9.32 -10.65
N SER A 65 6.15 10.07 -11.35
CA SER A 65 4.98 10.69 -10.73
C SER A 65 3.91 9.62 -10.47
N LEU A 66 3.33 9.60 -9.27
CA LEU A 66 2.24 8.69 -8.96
C LEU A 66 0.99 9.06 -9.74
N VAL A 67 0.42 8.06 -10.42
CA VAL A 67 -1.00 8.08 -10.78
C VAL A 67 -1.77 7.83 -9.49
N ASP A 68 -2.62 8.78 -9.09
CA ASP A 68 -3.57 8.57 -8.00
C ASP A 68 -4.45 7.38 -8.39
N VAL A 69 -4.25 6.26 -7.71
CA VAL A 69 -5.15 5.12 -7.81
C VAL A 69 -6.32 5.49 -6.91
N GLU A 70 -7.36 6.07 -7.50
CA GLU A 70 -8.67 6.15 -6.84
C GLU A 70 -9.04 4.72 -6.45
N ASP A 71 -9.00 4.48 -5.13
CA ASP A 71 -9.44 3.26 -4.48
C ASP A 71 -10.91 3.13 -4.88
N GLU A 72 -11.23 2.37 -5.94
CA GLU A 72 -12.61 2.14 -6.37
C GLU A 72 -13.38 1.79 -5.10
N SER A 73 -14.31 2.67 -4.71
CA SER A 73 -15.23 2.38 -3.64
C SER A 73 -15.84 1.05 -4.01
N SER A 74 -15.68 0.05 -3.14
CA SER A 74 -16.28 -1.24 -3.38
C SER A 74 -17.79 -1.01 -3.29
N ASP A 75 -18.41 -0.69 -4.43
CA ASP A 75 -19.86 -0.51 -4.64
C ASP A 75 -20.57 -1.86 -4.56
N ARG A 76 -20.19 -2.67 -3.56
CA ARG A 76 -20.87 -3.90 -3.21
C ARG A 76 -22.10 -3.52 -2.40
N GLU A 77 -23.13 -3.10 -3.13
CA GLU A 77 -24.47 -2.95 -2.61
C GLU A 77 -25.00 -4.33 -2.19
N LEU A 78 -25.41 -4.45 -0.93
CA LEU A 78 -26.02 -5.67 -0.39
C LEU A 78 -27.42 -5.85 -1.00
N VAL A 79 -27.52 -6.65 -2.05
CA VAL A 79 -28.83 -7.03 -2.63
C VAL A 79 -29.60 -7.88 -1.62
N ARG A 80 -30.75 -7.37 -1.16
CA ARG A 80 -31.69 -8.09 -0.31
C ARG A 80 -32.79 -8.69 -1.19
N PHE A 81 -32.90 -10.00 -1.25
CA PHE A 81 -34.04 -10.66 -1.89
C PHE A 81 -35.22 -10.66 -0.91
N THR A 82 -36.34 -10.05 -1.33
CA THR A 82 -37.66 -10.14 -0.67
C THR A 82 -38.53 -11.17 -1.34
#